data_AF-B7AN36-F1
#
_entry.id   AF-B7AN36-F1
#
_cell.length_a   1.000
_cell.length_b   1.000
_cell.length_c   1.000
_cell.angle_alpha   90.00
_cell.angle_beta   90.00
_cell.angle_gamma   90.00
#
_symmetry.space_group_name_H-M   'P 1'
#
loop_
_entity.id
_entity.type
_entity.pdbx_description
1 polymer ?
#
loop_
_entity_poly.entity_id
_entity_poly.type
_entity_poly.pdbx_seq_one_letter_code
_entity_poly.pdbx_strand_id
1 'polypeptide(L)' 'MKNFYIITNKAKDPDYSFTHEVMNYLKSLGMNCACQDASEDLTYTKYRYTNADLIPQDVECVIV' A
#
# COMPACT_ATOMS: atom_id res chain seq x y z
N MET A 1 -6.75 -0.53 15.61
CA MET A 1 -6.22 -0.98 14.31
C MET A 1 -7.35 -1.20 13.32
N LYS A 2 -7.61 -0.18 12.52
CA LYS A 2 -8.55 -0.14 11.39
C LYS A 2 -7.92 0.46 10.15
N ASN A 3 -6.80 1.18 10.26
CA ASN A 3 -6.15 1.86 9.14
C ASN A 3 -4.89 1.11 8.67
N PHE A 4 -4.93 0.59 7.45
CA PHE A 4 -3.87 -0.21 6.85
C PHE A 4 -3.28 0.47 5.61
N TYR A 5 -2.00 0.22 5.38
CA TYR A 5 -1.31 0.62 4.15
C TYR A 5 -0.53 -0.56 3.57
N ILE A 6 -0.65 -0.81 2.27
CA ILE A 6 0.09 -1.88 1.59
C ILE A 6 1.22 -1.28 0.77
N ILE A 7 2.44 -1.78 0.99
CA ILE A 7 3.59 -1.51 0.12
C ILE A 7 3.70 -2.66 -0.88
N THR A 8 3.28 -2.41 -2.12
CA THR A 8 3.30 -3.43 -3.17
C THR A 8 4.70 -3.60 -3.74
N ASN A 9 5.19 -4.84 -3.74
CA ASN A 9 6.36 -5.20 -4.54
C ASN A 9 5.94 -5.40 -6.01
N LYS A 10 6.05 -4.35 -6.83
CA LYS A 10 5.72 -4.38 -8.26
C LYS A 10 6.45 -5.47 -9.06
N ALA A 11 7.62 -5.93 -8.61
CA ALA A 11 8.32 -7.01 -9.31
C ALA A 11 7.62 -8.38 -9.14
N LYS A 12 6.80 -8.53 -8.10
CA LYS A 12 6.04 -9.77 -7.80
C LYS A 12 4.54 -9.64 -8.08
N ASP A 13 4.00 -8.42 -8.00
CA ASP A 13 2.59 -8.11 -8.25
C ASP A 13 2.49 -6.90 -9.20
N PRO A 14 2.91 -7.05 -10.48
CA PRO A 14 3.01 -5.93 -11.41
C PRO A 14 1.67 -5.25 -11.70
N ASP A 15 0.60 -6.03 -11.70
CA ASP A 15 -0.77 -5.58 -11.98
C ASP A 15 -1.59 -5.31 -10.71
N TYR A 16 -0.94 -5.35 -9.53
CA TYR A 16 -1.58 -5.13 -8.23
C TYR A 16 -2.73 -6.10 -7.93
N SER A 17 -2.80 -7.24 -8.62
CA SER A 17 -3.93 -8.17 -8.49
C SER A 17 -4.03 -8.72 -7.07
N PHE A 18 -2.90 -9.13 -6.48
CA PHE A 18 -2.87 -9.62 -5.11
C PHE A 18 -3.06 -8.49 -4.10
N THR A 19 -2.46 -7.33 -4.35
CA THR A 19 -2.65 -6.12 -3.56
C THR A 19 -4.15 -5.78 -3.45
N HIS A 20 -4.86 -5.75 -4.58
CA HIS A 20 -6.29 -5.45 -4.60
C HIS A 20 -7.13 -6.50 -3.89
N GLU A 21 -6.77 -7.78 -3.98
CA GLU A 21 -7.45 -8.85 -3.24
C GLU A 21 -7.35 -8.62 -1.72
N VAL A 22 -6.16 -8.33 -1.21
CA VAL A 22 -5.94 -8.01 0.22
C VAL A 22 -6.68 -6.73 0.61
N MET A 23 -6.62 -5.67 -0.20
CA MET A 23 -7.35 -4.42 0.06
C MET A 23 -8.86 -4.66 0.15
N ASN A 24 -9.42 -5.44 -0.78
CA ASN A 24 -10.84 -5.76 -0.82
C ASN A 24 -11.25 -6.61 0.39
N TYR A 25 -10.42 -7.56 0.78
CA TYR A 25 -10.64 -8.36 1.98
C TYR A 25 -10.68 -7.46 3.23
N LEU A 26 -9.70 -6.58 3.42
CA LEU A 26 -9.67 -5.67 4.57
C LEU A 26 -10.89 -4.73 4.59
N LYS A 27 -11.24 -4.16 3.43
CA LYS A 27 -12.44 -3.32 3.27
C LYS A 27 -13.74 -4.08 3.57
N SER A 28 -13.83 -5.37 3.21
CA SER A 28 -15.00 -6.20 3.51
C SER A 28 -15.24 -6.40 5.00
N LEU A 29 -14.17 -6.31 5.81
CA LEU A 29 -14.21 -6.39 7.27
C LEU A 29 -14.45 -5.02 7.94
N GLY A 30 -14.70 -3.96 7.16
CA GLY A 30 -14.92 -2.61 7.68
C GLY A 30 -13.63 -1.87 8.08
N MET A 31 -12.49 -2.30 7.55
CA MET A 31 -11.20 -1.62 7.75
C MET A 31 -10.89 -0.67 6.58
N ASN A 32 -10.12 0.38 6.86
CA ASN A 32 -9.60 1.29 5.86
C ASN A 32 -8.27 0.74 5.33
N CYS A 33 -8.10 0.73 4.01
CA CYS A 33 -6.88 0.28 3.39
C CYS A 33 -6.53 1.13 2.16
N ALA A 34 -5.27 1.57 2.10
CA ALA A 34 -4.68 2.27 0.95
C ALA A 34 -3.40 1.56 0.51
N CYS A 35 -2.92 1.87 -0.69
CA CYS A 35 -1.60 1.52 -1.18
C CYS A 35 -1.05 2.69 -2.00
N GLN A 36 0.24 2.67 -2.32
CA GLN A 36 0.82 3.70 -3.17
C GLN A 36 0.29 3.58 -4.60
N ASP A 37 0.00 4.73 -5.22
CA ASP A 37 -0.36 4.80 -6.63
C ASP A 37 0.72 4.18 -7.52
N ALA A 38 0.30 3.41 -8.53
CA ALA A 38 1.19 2.74 -9.45
C ALA A 38 1.97 3.73 -10.34
N SER A 39 1.44 4.93 -10.57
CA SER A 39 2.11 5.99 -11.34
C SER A 39 3.19 6.73 -10.56
N GLU A 40 3.33 6.44 -9.26
CA GLU A 40 4.11 7.30 -8.39
C GLU A 40 5.63 7.13 -8.57
N ASP A 41 6.32 8.27 -8.66
CA ASP A 41 7.77 8.30 -8.92
C ASP A 41 8.56 7.98 -7.63
N LEU A 42 9.36 6.92 -7.69
CA LEU A 42 10.21 6.43 -6.61
C LEU A 42 11.70 6.77 -6.81
N THR A 43 12.05 7.51 -7.87
CA THR A 43 13.45 7.74 -8.27
C THR A 43 14.26 8.47 -7.20
N TYR A 44 13.60 9.33 -6.40
CA TYR A 44 14.24 10.14 -5.36
C TYR A 44 13.72 9.84 -3.95
N THR A 45 13.05 8.71 -3.76
CA THR A 45 12.52 8.32 -2.46
C THR A 45 13.56 7.55 -1.65
N LYS A 46 13.52 7.69 -0.32
CA LYS A 46 14.42 6.97 0.59
C LYS A 46 14.27 5.45 0.49
N TYR A 47 13.10 4.96 0.09
CA TYR A 47 12.80 3.53 0.00
C TYR A 47 12.55 3.11 -1.46
N ARG A 48 12.87 1.85 -1.75
CA ARG A 48 12.84 1.27 -3.10
C ARG A 48 11.43 1.04 -3.66
N TYR A 49 10.46 0.79 -2.78
CA TYR A 49 9.12 0.34 -3.17
C TYR A 49 8.02 1.30 -2.69
N THR A 50 8.37 2.34 -1.95
CA THR A 50 7.40 3.30 -1.44
C THR A 50 8.04 4.68 -1.21
N ASN A 51 7.24 5.73 -1.36
CA ASN A 51 7.50 7.03 -0.79
C ASN A 51 6.84 7.08 0.59
N ALA A 52 7.64 6.97 1.65
CA ALA A 52 7.12 6.99 3.02
C ALA A 52 6.42 8.32 3.38
N ASP A 53 6.74 9.41 2.68
CA ASP A 53 6.12 10.72 2.90
C ASP A 53 4.65 10.77 2.45
N LEU A 54 4.22 9.80 1.63
CA LEU A 54 2.84 9.66 1.17
C LEU A 54 1.99 8.74 2.05
N ILE A 55 2.58 8.10 3.06
CA ILE A 55 1.83 7.23 3.98
C ILE A 55 1.04 8.13 4.95
N PRO A 56 -0.29 7.99 5.03
CA PRO A 56 -1.10 8.78 5.95
C PRO A 56 -0.67 8.60 7.41
N GLN A 57 -0.68 9.68 8.18
CA GLN A 57 -0.24 9.66 9.59
C GLN A 57 -1.12 8.79 10.49
N ASP A 58 -2.37 8.54 10.10
CA ASP A 58 -3.33 7.73 10.84
C ASP A 58 -3.24 6.24 10.50
N VAL A 59 -2.28 5.81 9.68
CA VAL A 59 -1.99 4.40 9.44
C VAL A 59 -1.49 3.74 10.72
N GLU A 60 -2.14 2.63 11.10
CA GLU A 60 -1.81 1.86 12.30
C GLU A 60 -1.00 0.60 11.96
N CYS A 61 -0.99 0.17 10.69
CA CYS A 61 -0.25 -1.01 10.23
C CYS A 61 0.14 -0.92 8.75
N VAL A 62 1.36 -1.39 8.46
CA VAL A 62 1.87 -1.55 7.10
C VAL A 62 2.01 -3.04 6.77
N ILE A 63 1.49 -3.44 5.62
CA ILE A 63 1.64 -4.79 5.04
C ILE A 63 2.65 -4.68 3.89
N VAL A 64 3.62 -5.59 3.83
CA VAL A 64 4.74 -5.61 2.86
C VAL A 64 4.83 -6.93 2.11
#